data_AF-A0A0V8CUG7-F1
#
_entry.id   AF-A0A0V8CUG7-F1
#
_cell.length_a   1.000
_cell.length_b   1.000
_cell.length_c   1.000
_cell.angle_alpha   90.00
_cell.angle_beta   90.00
_cell.angle_gamma   90.00
#
_symmetry.space_group_name_H-M   'P 1'
#
loop_
_entity.id
_entity.type
_entity.pdbx_description
1 polymer ?
#
loop_
_entity_poly.entity_id
_entity_poly.type
_entity_poly.pdbx_seq_one_letter_code
_entity_poly.pdbx_strand_id
1 'polypeptide(L)' 'MQIKAKYQAKDRLTEVYGFVSEFINNQVRIKSTDKIYLISIEQIINIS' A
#
# COMPACT_ATOMS: atom_id res chain seq x y z
N MET A 1 11.89 0.70 3.89
CA MET A 1 11.12 1.06 5.11
C MET A 1 9.98 0.08 5.26
N GLN A 2 9.83 -0.57 6.41
CA GLN A 2 8.66 -1.40 6.71
C GLN A 2 7.51 -0.48 7.11
N ILE A 3 6.32 -0.72 6.58
CA ILE A 3 5.13 0.08 6.85
C ILE A 3 3.92 -0.82 7.07
N LYS A 4 2.94 -0.27 7.78
CA LYS A 4 1.54 -0.66 7.67
C LYS A 4 0.82 0.44 6.87
N ALA A 5 0.23 0.08 5.74
CA ALA A 5 -0.62 0.97 4.96
C ALA A 5 -2.08 0.55 5.09
N LYS A 6 -2.96 1.51 5.40
CA LYS A 6 -4.40 1.37 5.24
C LYS A 6 -4.83 2.10 3.98
N TYR A 7 -5.57 1.42 3.11
CA TYR A 7 -6.10 2.02 1.89
C TYR A 7 -7.54 1.58 1.65
N GLN A 8 -8.28 2.40 0.91
CA GLN A 8 -9.65 2.11 0.50
C GLN A 8 -9.68 1.72 -0.97
N ALA A 9 -10.01 0.45 -1.22
CA ALA A 9 -10.28 -0.05 -2.55
C ALA A 9 -11.79 -0.21 -2.73
N LYS A 10 -12.40 0.64 -3.57
CA LYS A 10 -13.86 0.75 -3.71
C LYS A 10 -14.50 1.04 -2.34
N ASP A 11 -15.33 0.13 -1.85
CA ASP A 11 -16.05 0.28 -0.58
C ASP A 11 -15.43 -0.55 0.56
N ARG A 12 -14.17 -0.98 0.41
CA ARG A 12 -13.48 -1.81 1.40
C ARG A 12 -12.17 -1.17 1.87
N LEU A 13 -12.07 -1.00 3.18
CA LEU A 13 -10.83 -0.70 3.89
C LEU A 13 -9.96 -1.96 3.95
N THR A 14 -8.76 -1.86 3.39
CA THR A 14 -7.77 -2.94 3.39
C THR A 14 -6.50 -2.46 4.08
N GLU A 15 -5.87 -3.36 4.83
CA GLU A 15 -4.63 -3.11 5.53
C GLU A 15 -3.54 -4.03 4.99
N VAL A 16 -2.37 -3.46 4.67
CA VAL A 16 -1.21 -4.19 4.15
C VAL A 16 0.00 -3.88 5.00
N TYR A 17 0.71 -4.94 5.37
CA TYR A 17 1.99 -4.87 6.03
C TYR A 17 3.07 -5.32 5.06
N GLY A 18 4.13 -4.52 4.93
CA GLY A 18 5.24 -4.89 4.08
C GLY A 18 6.26 -3.77 3.92
N PHE A 19 7.13 -3.93 2.95
CA PHE A 19 8.18 -2.96 2.64
C PHE A 19 7.78 -2.11 1.45
N VAL A 20 7.91 -0.80 1.59
CA VAL A 20 7.88 0.10 0.42
C VAL A 20 9.08 -0.21 -0.44
N SER A 21 8.81 -0.66 -1.66
CA SER A 21 9.84 -1.00 -2.65
C SER A 21 10.05 0.12 -3.67
N GLU A 22 8.99 0.81 -4.08
CA GLU A 22 9.07 1.83 -5.13
C GLU A 22 7.84 2.75 -5.15
N PHE A 23 8.01 3.95 -5.72
CA PHE A 23 6.94 4.88 -6.05
C PHE A 23 6.97 5.20 -7.55
N ILE A 24 5.96 4.79 -8.30
CA ILE A 24 5.84 5.02 -9.76
C ILE A 24 4.40 5.39 -10.08
N ASN A 25 4.19 6.38 -10.96
CA ASN A 25 2.87 6.74 -11.50
C ASN A 25 1.80 6.94 -10.40
N ASN A 26 2.15 7.69 -9.34
CA ASN A 26 1.28 7.94 -8.18
C ASN A 26 0.79 6.66 -7.46
N GLN A 27 1.54 5.56 -7.60
CA GLN A 27 1.29 4.32 -6.87
C GLN A 27 2.50 3.97 -6.02
N VAL A 28 2.25 3.40 -4.85
CA VAL A 28 3.27 2.80 -4.01
C VAL A 28 3.22 1.29 -4.19
N ARG A 29 4.41 0.69 -4.34
CA ARG A 29 4.57 -0.76 -4.41
C ARG A 29 4.99 -1.29 -3.05
N ILE A 30 4.09 -2.04 -2.39
CA ILE A 30 4.36 -2.68 -1.10
C ILE A 30 4.59 -4.17 -1.30
N LYS A 31 5.77 -4.66 -0.92
CA LYS A 31 6.09 -6.08 -0.91
C LYS A 31 5.78 -6.68 0.46
N SER A 32 4.76 -7.53 0.51
CA SER A 32 4.47 -8.42 1.63
C SER A 32 5.02 -9.82 1.31
N THR A 33 5.12 -10.70 2.31
CA THR A 33 5.85 -11.98 2.26
C THR A 33 5.72 -12.75 0.94
N ASP A 34 4.49 -12.92 0.44
CA ASP A 34 4.14 -13.67 -0.75
C ASP A 34 3.46 -12.81 -1.84
N LYS A 35 3.23 -11.52 -1.59
CA LYS A 35 2.38 -10.65 -2.41
C LYS A 35 3.00 -9.29 -2.66
N ILE A 36 2.74 -8.76 -3.85
CA ILE A 36 3.05 -7.38 -4.20
C ILE A 36 1.73 -6.63 -4.34
N TYR A 37 1.59 -5.55 -3.57
CA TYR A 37 0.46 -4.64 -3.63
C TYR A 37 0.88 -3.38 -4.37
N LEU A 38 0.10 -3.01 -5.38
CA LEU A 38 0.18 -1.72 -6.07
C LEU A 38 -1.02 -0.91 -5.60
N ILE A 39 -0.75 0.18 -4.87
CA ILE A 39 -1.78 0.99 -4.22
C ILE A 39 -1.60 2.42 -4.68
N SER A 40 -2.62 3.01 -5.31
CA SER A 40 -2.63 4.43 -5.64
C SER A 40 -2.55 5.26 -4.37
N ILE A 41 -1.70 6.30 -4.36
CA ILE A 41 -1.50 7.15 -3.18
C ILE A 41 -2.82 7.81 -2.75
N GLU A 42 -3.69 8.12 -3.71
CA GLU A 42 -5.03 8.67 -3.48
C GLU A 42 -5.96 7.75 -2.68
N GLN A 43 -5.71 6.44 -2.71
CA GLN A 43 -6.48 5.46 -1.95
C GLN A 43 -5.93 5.25 -0.55
N ILE A 44 -4.71 5.74 -0.26
CA ILE A 44 -4.06 5.54 1.04
C ILE A 44 -4.66 6.52 2.05
N ILE A 45 -5.17 5.96 3.14
CA ILE A 45 -5.79 6.71 4.24
C ILE A 45 -4.77 6.97 5.35
N ASN A 46 -3.89 6.01 5.61
CA ASN A 46 -2.88 6.12 6.65
C ASN A 46 -1.65 5.26 6.32
N ILE A 47 -0.48 5.79 6.69
CA ILE A 47 0.80 5.07 6.70
C ILE A 47 1.43 5.28 8.08
N SER A 48 1.82 4.17 8.72
CA SER A 48 2.53 4.15 10.00
C SER A 48 3.70 3.17 9.96
#